data_AF-A0A3D5ZJL4-F1
#
_entry.id   AF-A0A3D5ZJL4-F1
#
_cell.length_a   1.000
_cell.length_b   1.000
_cell.length_c   1.000
_cell.angle_alpha   90.00
_cell.angle_beta   90.00
_cell.angle_gamma   90.00
#
_symmetry.space_group_name_H-M   'P 1'
#
loop_
_entity.id
_entity.type
_entity.pdbx_description
1 polymer ?
#
loop_
_entity_poly.entity_id
_entity_poly.type
_entity_poly.pdbx_seq_one_letter_code
_entity_poly.pdbx_strand_id
1 'polypeptide(L)'
;ACRYARENDIPYLGICLGMQVSVIEFARDVAGLADATSGETGEGSKVIDLMPDQLGKEKGGTMRLGAYPCKVREGTLLHRIYGEDLISERHRHRYEFN
;
A
#
# COMPACT_ATOMS: atom_id res chain seq x y z
N ALA A 1 -4.76 13.63 7.95
CA ALA A 1 -5.95 12.75 7.84
C ALA A 1 -5.67 11.34 8.37
N CYS A 2 -4.74 10.57 7.78
CA CYS A 2 -4.44 9.20 8.23
C CYS A 2 -4.04 9.12 9.73
N ARG A 3 -3.01 9.87 10.14
CA ARG A 3 -2.58 9.98 11.55
C ARG A 3 -3.74 10.29 12.51
N TYR A 4 -4.48 11.35 12.20
CA TYR A 4 -5.62 11.77 13.01
C TYR A 4 -6.66 10.66 13.15
N ALA A 5 -7.00 9.97 12.05
CA ALA A 5 -7.96 8.88 12.11
C ALA A 5 -7.47 7.72 13.00
N ARG A 6 -6.18 7.36 12.89
CA ARG A 6 -5.56 6.33 13.72
C ARG A 6 -5.50 6.70 15.20
N GLU A 7 -5.13 7.94 15.53
CA GLU A 7 -5.01 8.42 16.92
C GLU A 7 -6.36 8.61 17.61
N ASN A 8 -7.45 8.75 16.85
CA ASN A 8 -8.80 9.03 17.38
C ASN A 8 -9.80 7.88 17.17
N ASP A 9 -9.32 6.68 16.83
CA ASP A 9 -10.16 5.48 16.60
C ASP A 9 -11.29 5.71 15.57
N ILE A 10 -10.98 6.46 14.51
CA ILE A 10 -11.92 6.75 13.43
C ILE A 10 -11.72 5.73 12.31
N PRO A 11 -12.78 5.04 11.85
CA PRO A 11 -12.67 4.14 10.71
C PRO A 11 -12.02 4.79 9.48
N TYR A 12 -11.01 4.13 8.94
CA TYR A 12 -10.20 4.65 7.84
C TYR A 12 -10.01 3.57 6.76
N LEU A 13 -10.25 3.93 5.50
CA LEU A 13 -10.00 3.10 4.33
C LEU A 13 -9.08 3.83 3.35
N GLY A 14 -7.83 3.39 3.26
CA GLY A 14 -6.86 3.91 2.30
C GLY A 14 -6.95 3.17 0.96
N ILE A 15 -7.32 3.86 -0.12
CA ILE A 15 -7.41 3.28 -1.47
C ILE A 15 -6.20 3.71 -2.30
N CYS A 16 -5.51 2.75 -2.92
CA CYS A 16 -4.36 3.00 -3.79
C CYS A 16 -3.28 3.84 -3.09
N LEU A 17 -3.04 5.09 -3.52
CA LEU A 17 -2.14 6.02 -2.84
C LEU A 17 -2.48 6.21 -1.36
N GLY A 18 -3.76 6.14 -0.98
CA GLY A 18 -4.17 6.21 0.43
C GLY A 18 -3.60 5.08 1.28
N MET A 19 -3.48 3.87 0.72
CA MET A 19 -2.83 2.74 1.41
C MET A 19 -1.33 3.01 1.60
N GLN A 20 -0.65 3.54 0.57
CA GLN A 20 0.77 3.92 0.65
C GLN A 20 1.02 4.99 1.70
N VAL A 21 0.17 6.03 1.76
CA VAL A 21 0.22 7.07 2.79
C VAL A 21 0.04 6.48 4.20
N SER A 22 -0.80 5.46 4.33
CA SER A 22 -1.04 4.80 5.63
C SER A 22 0.19 4.05 6.12
N VAL A 23 0.88 3.35 5.21
CA VAL A 23 2.14 2.67 5.51
C VAL A 23 3.21 3.68 5.95
N ILE A 24 3.38 4.77 5.19
CA ILE A 24 4.37 5.80 5.50
C ILE A 24 4.06 6.49 6.84
N GLU A 25 2.79 6.81 7.11
CA GLU A 25 2.39 7.41 8.39
C GLU A 25 2.71 6.46 9.56
N PHE A 26 2.32 5.19 9.45
CA PHE A 26 2.56 4.21 10.50
C PHE A 26 4.06 3.97 10.73
N ALA A 27 4.85 3.90 9.65
CA ALA A 27 6.30 3.75 9.73
C ALA A 27 6.94 4.94 10.47
N ARG A 28 6.54 6.17 10.15
CA ARG A 28 7.06 7.39 10.78
C ARG A 28 6.67 7.52 12.25
N ASP A 29 5.38 7.33 12.55
CA ASP A 29 4.84 7.66 13.88
C ASP A 29 4.94 6.49 14.86
N VAL A 30 4.57 5.28 14.43
CA VAL A 30 4.46 4.12 15.33
C VAL A 30 5.73 3.28 15.32
N ALA A 31 6.32 3.02 14.15
CA ALA A 31 7.55 2.23 14.03
C ALA A 31 8.84 3.05 14.27
N GLY A 32 8.74 4.37 14.41
CA GLY A 32 9.86 5.27 14.70
C GLY A 32 10.81 5.54 13.53
N LEU A 33 10.43 5.17 12.30
CA LEU A 33 11.22 5.40 11.09
C LEU A 33 10.92 6.79 10.53
N ALA A 34 11.46 7.82 11.18
CA ALA A 34 11.10 9.23 10.93
C ALA A 34 11.33 9.69 9.47
N ASP A 35 12.28 9.08 8.77
CA ASP A 35 12.61 9.36 7.37
C ASP A 35 11.90 8.43 6.38
N ALA A 36 10.94 7.60 6.83
CA ALA A 36 10.22 6.68 5.96
C ALA A 36 9.55 7.45 4.82
N THR A 37 9.67 6.98 3.59
CA THR A 37 9.19 7.69 2.41
C THR A 37 8.79 6.70 1.31
N SER A 38 8.35 7.22 0.16
CA SER A 38 8.20 6.42 -1.06
C SER A 38 9.33 6.72 -2.05
N GLY A 39 9.64 5.75 -2.91
CA GLY A 39 10.53 5.96 -4.05
C GLY A 39 10.01 7.01 -5.05
N GLU A 40 8.74 7.43 -4.94
CA GLU A 40 8.17 8.52 -5.73
C GLU A 40 8.60 9.90 -5.23
N THR A 41 8.79 10.07 -3.92
CA THR A 41 8.89 11.40 -3.29
C THR A 41 10.29 11.77 -2.80
N GLY A 42 11.28 10.86 -2.84
CA GLY A 42 12.69 11.23 -2.73
C GLY A 42 13.53 10.33 -1.81
N GLU A 43 14.55 10.94 -1.19
CA GLU A 43 15.57 10.28 -0.38
C GLU A 43 15.08 10.00 1.06
N GLY A 44 15.40 8.82 1.58
CA GLY A 44 14.98 8.32 2.88
C GLY A 44 14.72 6.82 2.87
N SER A 45 14.20 6.28 3.96
CA SER A 45 13.85 4.87 4.08
C SER A 45 12.60 4.53 3.25
N LYS A 46 12.78 3.96 2.06
CA LYS A 46 11.69 3.70 1.11
C LYS A 46 10.86 2.49 1.53
N VAL A 47 9.77 2.71 2.25
CA VAL A 47 8.81 1.67 2.66
C VAL A 47 7.79 1.35 1.56
N ILE A 48 7.71 2.22 0.55
CA ILE A 48 6.96 2.03 -0.68
C ILE A 48 7.93 2.31 -1.84
N ASP A 49 8.15 1.37 -2.75
CA ASP A 49 9.07 1.58 -3.87
C ASP A 49 8.65 0.79 -5.12
N LEU A 50 9.38 0.98 -6.21
CA LEU A 50 9.31 0.11 -7.37
C LEU A 50 9.93 -1.24 -7.03
N MET A 51 9.34 -2.31 -7.57
CA MET A 51 9.99 -3.62 -7.54
C MET A 51 11.34 -3.56 -8.30
N PRO A 52 12.37 -4.31 -7.89
CA PRO A 52 13.71 -4.22 -8.49
C PRO A 52 13.72 -4.43 -10.01
N ASP A 53 12.85 -5.28 -10.53
CA ASP A 53 12.68 -5.59 -11.95
C ASP A 53 11.98 -4.47 -12.74
N GLN A 54 11.48 -3.43 -12.06
CA GLN A 54 10.80 -2.27 -12.64
C GLN A 54 11.68 -1.02 -12.71
N LEU A 55 12.89 -1.06 -12.13
CA LEU A 55 13.86 0.02 -12.17
C LEU A 55 14.33 0.26 -13.61
N GLY A 56 14.35 1.53 -14.03
CA GLY A 56 14.77 1.93 -15.38
C GLY A 56 13.76 1.64 -16.51
N LYS A 57 12.59 1.06 -16.20
CA LYS A 57 11.53 0.83 -17.19
C LYS A 57 10.60 2.04 -17.35
N GLU A 58 10.16 2.30 -18.58
CA GLU A 58 9.24 3.38 -18.92
C GLU A 58 7.84 3.21 -18.30
N LYS A 59 7.14 4.34 -18.12
CA LYS A 59 5.77 4.36 -17.60
C LYS A 59 4.85 3.58 -18.54
N GLY A 60 4.23 2.53 -18.02
CA GLY A 60 3.30 1.66 -18.76
C GLY A 60 3.70 0.18 -18.70
N GLY A 61 4.99 -0.13 -18.88
CA GLY A 61 5.48 -1.52 -18.89
C GLY A 61 5.56 -2.20 -17.53
N THR A 62 5.43 -1.43 -16.44
CA THR A 62 5.53 -1.90 -15.05
C THR A 62 4.27 -1.62 -14.24
N MET A 63 3.21 -1.15 -14.88
CA MET A 63 1.96 -0.83 -14.19
C MET A 63 1.18 -2.11 -13.93
N ARG A 64 0.79 -2.35 -12.68
CA ARG A 64 -0.23 -3.35 -12.38
C ARG A 64 -1.57 -2.78 -12.81
N LEU A 65 -2.11 -3.29 -13.92
CA LEU A 65 -3.30 -2.75 -14.57
C LEU A 65 -4.29 -3.85 -14.91
N GLY A 66 -5.50 -3.77 -14.36
CA GLY A 66 -6.56 -4.75 -14.62
C GLY A 66 -6.89 -5.60 -13.41
N ALA A 67 -7.63 -6.70 -13.63
CA ALA A 67 -8.02 -7.61 -12.58
C ALA A 67 -6.87 -8.53 -12.18
N TYR A 68 -6.58 -8.63 -10.89
CA TYR A 68 -5.57 -9.53 -10.36
C TYR A 68 -6.13 -10.37 -9.20
N PRO A 69 -5.66 -11.62 -9.06
CA PRO A 69 -5.99 -12.43 -7.90
C PRO A 69 -5.32 -11.87 -6.63
N CYS A 70 -6.09 -11.84 -5.55
CA CYS A 70 -5.66 -11.43 -4.22
C CYS A 70 -6.03 -12.54 -3.23
N LYS A 71 -5.02 -13.17 -2.62
CA LYS A 71 -5.25 -14.13 -1.54
C LYS A 71 -5.59 -13.37 -0.27
N VAL A 72 -6.79 -13.59 0.26
CA VAL A 72 -7.22 -12.98 1.51
C VAL A 72 -6.76 -13.85 2.67
N ARG A 73 -6.23 -13.22 3.73
CA ARG A 73 -5.79 -13.94 4.92
C ARG A 73 -6.99 -14.30 5.79
N GLU A 74 -7.13 -15.58 6.11
CA GLU A 74 -8.17 -16.10 7.00
C GLU A 74 -8.19 -15.36 8.36
N GLY A 75 -9.40 -15.15 8.90
CA GLY A 75 -9.61 -14.50 10.20
C GLY A 75 -9.53 -12.97 10.19
N THR A 76 -9.13 -12.36 9.07
CA THR A 76 -9.11 -10.90 8.92
C THR A 76 -10.50 -10.31 8.69
N LEU A 77 -10.64 -8.98 8.86
CA LEU A 77 -11.87 -8.27 8.49
C LEU A 77 -12.17 -8.42 6.99
N LEU A 78 -11.13 -8.38 6.15
CA LEU A 78 -11.27 -8.55 4.71
C LEU A 78 -11.86 -9.93 4.37
N HIS A 79 -11.39 -10.99 5.04
CA HIS A 79 -11.90 -12.36 4.87
C HIS A 79 -13.38 -12.45 5.22
N ARG A 80 -13.80 -11.84 6.35
CA ARG A 80 -15.20 -11.81 6.77
C ARG A 80 -16.11 -11.05 5.79
N ILE A 81 -15.61 -9.99 5.17
CA ILE A 81 -16.38 -9.18 4.21
C ILE A 81 -16.56 -9.93 2.89
N TYR A 82 -15.48 -10.51 2.35
CA TYR A 82 -15.54 -11.19 1.05
C TYR A 82 -16.10 -12.61 1.13
N GLY A 83 -15.91 -13.32 2.26
CA GLY A 83 -16.35 -14.71 2.42
C GLY A 83 -15.56 -15.73 1.59
N GLU A 84 -14.45 -15.31 0.96
CA GLU A 84 -13.64 -16.11 0.05
C GLU A 84 -12.14 -15.94 0.34
N ASP A 85 -11.37 -17.00 0.10
CA ASP A 85 -9.90 -16.98 0.30
C ASP A 85 -9.14 -16.36 -0.88
N LEU A 86 -9.76 -16.31 -2.07
CA LEU A 86 -9.14 -15.79 -3.29
C LEU A 86 -10.14 -14.91 -4.03
N ILE A 87 -9.87 -13.60 -4.02
CA ILE A 87 -10.73 -12.60 -4.66
C ILE A 87 -10.06 -12.03 -5.90
N SER A 88 -10.82 -11.33 -6.74
CA SER A 88 -10.30 -10.64 -7.93
C SER A 88 -10.60 -9.16 -7.86
N GLU A 89 -9.55 -8.33 -7.81
CA GLU A 89 -9.69 -6.88 -7.69
C GLU A 89 -8.96 -6.14 -8.80
N ARG A 90 -9.45 -4.94 -9.12
CA ARG A 90 -8.84 -4.12 -10.18
C ARG A 90 -7.74 -3.24 -9.61
N HIS A 91 -6.55 -3.40 -10.17
CA HIS A 91 -5.38 -2.60 -9.83
C HIS A 91 -5.09 -1.55 -10.90
N ARG A 92 -4.57 -0.41 -10.45
CA ARG A 92 -4.00 0.64 -11.30
C ARG A 92 -2.95 1.39 -10.48
N HIS A 93 -1.80 0.79 -10.30
CA HIS A 93 -0.67 1.39 -9.57
C HIS A 93 0.66 0.79 -10.05
N ARG A 94 1.77 1.30 -9.50
CA ARG A 94 3.14 0.90 -9.89
C ARG A 94 4.03 0.65 -8.67
N TYR A 95 3.90 1.49 -7.64
CA TYR A 95 4.69 1.35 -6.43
C TYR A 95 4.05 0.33 -5.48
N GLU A 96 4.90 -0.55 -4.95
CA GLU A 96 4.54 -1.65 -4.08
C GLU A 96 5.14 -1.42 -2.68
N PHE A 97 4.70 -2.21 -1.70
CA PHE A 97 5.29 -2.23 -0.37
C PHE A 97 6.67 -2.90 -0.42
N ASN A 98 7.67 -2.30 0.24
CA ASN A 98 9.06 -2.79 0.28
C ASN A 98 9.33 -3.64 1.54
#